data_AF-A0A7Y2ZHI1-F1
#
_entry.id   AF-A0A7Y2ZHI1-F1
#
_cell.length_a   1.000
_cell.length_b   1.000
_cell.length_c   1.000
_cell.angle_alpha   90.00
_cell.angle_beta   90.00
_cell.angle_gamma   90.00
#
_symmetry.space_group_name_H-M   'P 1'
#
loop_
_entity.id
_entity.type
_entity.pdbx_description
1 polymer ?
#
loop_
_entity_poly.entity_id
_entity_poly.type
_entity_poly.pdbx_seq_one_letter_code
_entity_poly.pdbx_strand_id
1 'polypeptide(L)'
;MEHLNSETLARLVDEAPDADERAHLERCRECAEEFEWIRSTSEALGRLPDVRPPRGDWAVLEARLVSEGLVRGERGWAAALARTPGWMRAAAAVVLFLSGAGVGLAVGAPGTPMRSAGVEAGMDVGFVSVEPVTVDEAAEAMRRAERVFVDALLRYRQMVDSESGDPGLVDPQRRYAALEYFLAAGEAAVREAPTDPFMNGLLASVRAERQAARQAAVRQASQQDWY
;
A
#
# COMPACT_ATOMS: atom_id res chain seq x y z
N MET A 1 -12.63 44.49 19.41
CA MET A 1 -12.35 43.15 19.94
C MET A 1 -11.34 42.53 19.01
N GLU A 2 -10.28 41.94 19.56
CA GLU A 2 -9.23 41.29 18.77
C GLU A 2 -9.76 39.92 18.33
N HIS A 3 -9.60 39.59 17.05
CA HIS A 3 -10.04 38.32 16.47
C HIS A 3 -9.06 37.20 16.82
N LEU A 4 -9.54 35.96 16.79
CA LEU A 4 -8.64 34.80 16.82
C LEU A 4 -7.81 34.77 15.54
N ASN A 5 -6.53 34.42 15.64
CA ASN A 5 -5.68 34.29 14.46
C ASN A 5 -5.94 32.95 13.76
N SER A 6 -5.50 32.84 12.50
CA SER A 6 -5.70 31.66 11.66
C SER A 6 -5.07 30.39 12.22
N GLU A 7 -3.92 30.48 12.90
CA GLU A 7 -3.26 29.34 13.54
C GLU A 7 -4.10 28.78 14.69
N THR A 8 -4.70 29.65 15.51
CA THR A 8 -5.62 29.25 16.57
C THR A 8 -6.87 28.60 15.99
N LEU A 9 -7.47 29.19 14.95
CA LEU A 9 -8.64 28.60 14.29
C LEU A 9 -8.35 27.23 13.67
N ALA A 10 -7.16 27.05 13.08
CA ALA A 10 -6.71 25.77 12.54
C ALA A 10 -6.52 24.73 13.66
N ARG A 11 -5.86 25.10 14.77
CA ARG A 11 -5.70 24.22 15.95
C ARG A 11 -7.05 23.72 16.47
N LEU A 12 -8.07 24.57 16.49
CA LEU A 12 -9.41 24.24 17.00
C LEU A 12 -10.17 23.22 16.13
N VAL A 13 -9.69 22.91 14.93
CA VAL A 13 -10.27 21.82 14.12
C VAL A 13 -9.95 20.46 14.72
N ASP A 14 -8.75 20.31 15.27
CA ASP A 14 -8.25 19.05 15.84
C ASP A 14 -8.39 19.00 17.37
N GLU A 15 -8.44 20.16 18.03
CA GLU A 15 -8.49 20.29 19.48
C GLU A 15 -9.77 20.96 19.98
N ALA A 16 -10.24 20.58 21.18
CA ALA A 16 -11.41 21.22 21.78
C ALA A 16 -11.09 22.67 22.20
N PRO A 17 -11.97 23.65 21.90
CA PRO A 17 -11.78 25.03 22.34
C PRO A 17 -11.90 25.16 23.85
N ASP A 18 -11.09 26.05 24.43
CA ASP A 18 -11.26 26.44 25.82
C ASP A 18 -12.54 27.28 26.03
N ALA A 19 -12.80 27.70 27.27
CA ALA A 19 -14.03 28.44 27.60
C ALA A 19 -14.08 29.83 26.94
N ASP A 20 -12.95 30.52 26.83
CA ASP A 20 -12.88 31.88 26.28
C ASP A 20 -12.96 31.84 24.75
N GLU A 21 -12.29 30.88 24.12
CA GLU A 21 -12.35 30.61 22.68
C GLU A 21 -13.76 30.24 22.24
N ARG A 22 -14.44 29.36 22.99
CA ARG A 22 -15.84 29.00 22.73
C ARG A 22 -16.75 30.20 22.85
N ALA A 23 -16.61 30.97 23.92
CA ALA A 23 -17.39 32.19 24.10
C ALA A 23 -17.09 33.23 23.01
N HIS A 24 -15.88 33.24 22.44
CA HIS A 24 -15.54 34.10 21.31
C HIS A 24 -16.23 33.64 20.02
N LEU A 25 -16.16 32.34 19.69
CA LEU A 25 -16.83 31.77 18.50
C LEU A 25 -18.35 31.95 18.53
N GLU A 26 -18.98 31.92 19.71
CA GLU A 26 -20.42 32.20 19.87
C GLU A 26 -20.78 33.68 19.63
N ARG A 27 -19.84 34.62 19.84
CA ARG A 27 -20.08 36.07 19.75
C ARG A 27 -19.55 36.71 18.48
N CYS A 28 -18.50 36.16 17.87
CA CYS A 28 -17.85 36.70 16.69
C CYS A 28 -18.22 35.90 15.45
N ARG A 29 -19.11 36.45 14.63
CA ARG A 29 -19.57 35.81 13.39
C ARG A 29 -18.44 35.54 12.40
N GLU A 30 -17.48 36.46 12.29
CA GLU A 30 -16.35 36.35 11.36
C GLU A 30 -15.46 35.16 11.70
N CYS A 31 -15.03 35.03 12.96
CA CYS A 31 -14.24 33.88 13.40
C CYS A 31 -15.03 32.56 13.32
N ALA A 32 -16.35 32.58 13.55
CA ALA A 32 -17.19 31.40 13.40
C ALA A 32 -17.31 30.93 11.94
N GLU A 33 -17.49 31.88 11.00
CA GLU A 33 -17.54 31.59 9.55
C GLU A 33 -16.19 31.05 9.05
N GLU A 34 -15.08 31.65 9.47
CA GLU A 34 -13.74 31.18 9.12
C GLU A 34 -13.45 29.79 9.71
N PHE A 35 -13.79 29.56 10.97
CA PHE A 35 -13.63 28.26 11.61
C PHE A 35 -14.39 27.15 10.87
N GLU A 36 -15.66 27.40 10.53
CA GLU A 36 -16.50 26.44 9.82
C GLU A 36 -15.98 26.17 8.39
N TRP A 37 -15.40 27.18 7.73
CA TRP A 37 -14.73 27.00 6.45
C TRP A 37 -13.52 26.08 6.55
N ILE A 38 -12.65 26.26 7.55
CA ILE A 38 -11.49 25.39 7.77
C ILE A 38 -11.97 23.97 8.11
N ARG A 39 -12.93 23.84 9.04
CA ARG A 39 -13.49 22.55 9.47
C ARG A 39 -14.07 21.74 8.31
N SER A 40 -14.92 22.36 7.50
CA SER A 40 -15.57 21.71 6.36
C SER A 40 -14.56 21.33 5.26
N THR A 41 -13.52 22.14 5.06
CA THR A 41 -12.43 21.85 4.12
C THR A 41 -11.62 20.64 4.60
N SER A 42 -11.23 20.59 5.88
CA SER A 42 -10.53 19.44 6.46
C SER A 42 -11.35 18.16 6.37
N GLU A 43 -12.67 18.24 6.61
CA GLU A 43 -13.60 17.12 6.46
C GLU A 43 -13.74 16.66 4.99
N ALA A 44 -13.70 17.58 4.02
CA ALA A 44 -13.69 17.24 2.60
C ALA A 44 -12.38 16.55 2.19
N LEU A 45 -11.23 17.04 2.67
CA LEU A 45 -9.92 16.45 2.41
C LEU A 45 -9.78 15.06 3.07
N GLY A 46 -10.31 14.89 4.28
CA GLY A 46 -10.30 13.61 4.99
C GLY A 46 -11.13 12.50 4.32
N ARG A 47 -12.05 12.86 3.42
CA ARG A 47 -12.84 11.91 2.61
C ARG A 47 -12.13 11.45 1.33
N LEU A 48 -10.96 12.01 1.02
CA LEU A 48 -10.19 11.54 -0.13
C LEU A 48 -9.74 10.09 0.08
N PRO A 49 -9.64 9.29 -1.00
CA PRO A 49 -9.14 7.92 -0.92
C PRO A 49 -7.75 7.87 -0.30
N ASP A 50 -7.52 6.89 0.57
CA ASP A 50 -6.22 6.68 1.18
C ASP A 50 -5.22 6.18 0.12
N VAL A 51 -4.36 7.10 -0.35
CA VAL A 51 -3.31 6.78 -1.33
C VAL A 51 -2.13 6.24 -0.57
N ARG A 52 -1.98 4.90 -0.56
CA ARG A 52 -0.77 4.30 0.00
C ARG A 52 0.46 4.77 -0.79
N PRO A 53 1.53 5.23 -0.10
CA PRO A 53 2.77 5.55 -0.78
C PRO A 53 3.38 4.28 -1.42
N PRO A 54 4.16 4.45 -2.51
CA PRO A 54 4.83 3.34 -3.17
C PRO A 54 5.65 2.50 -2.16
N ARG A 55 5.53 1.17 -2.28
CA ARG A 55 6.27 0.24 -1.41
C ARG A 55 7.76 0.35 -1.73
N GLY A 56 8.57 0.72 -0.74
CA GLY A 56 10.03 0.73 -0.82
C GLY A 56 10.70 2.05 -0.45
N ASP A 57 9.96 3.16 -0.45
CA ASP A 57 10.57 4.49 -0.35
C ASP A 57 10.82 4.96 1.09
N TRP A 58 10.32 4.25 2.10
CA TRP A 58 10.51 4.63 3.50
C TRP A 58 11.97 4.60 3.94
N ALA A 59 12.74 3.60 3.52
CA ALA A 59 14.17 3.52 3.85
C ALA A 59 14.98 4.63 3.16
N VAL A 60 14.58 5.04 1.96
CA VAL A 60 15.20 6.13 1.21
C VAL A 60 14.87 7.48 1.87
N LEU A 61 13.62 7.69 2.25
CA LEU A 61 13.17 8.85 3.02
C LEU A 61 13.89 8.94 4.36
N GLU A 62 13.98 7.84 5.10
CA GLU A 62 14.69 7.80 6.37
C GLU A 62 16.18 8.14 6.19
N ALA A 63 16.86 7.54 5.21
CA ALA A 63 18.25 7.85 4.92
C ALA A 63 18.46 9.34 4.60
N ARG A 64 17.53 9.94 3.84
CA ARG A 64 17.53 11.36 3.52
C ARG A 64 17.29 12.23 4.75
N LEU A 65 16.28 11.93 5.57
CA LEU A 65 15.97 12.67 6.79
C LEU A 65 17.10 12.60 7.83
N VAL A 66 17.80 11.47 7.90
CA VAL A 66 19.02 11.34 8.72
C VAL A 66 20.15 12.19 8.16
N SER A 67 20.33 12.24 6.83
CA SER A 67 21.34 13.08 6.20
C SER A 67 21.07 14.59 6.36
N GLU A 68 19.80 14.98 6.40
CA GLU A 68 19.35 16.35 6.64
C GLU A 68 19.33 16.71 8.14
N GLY A 69 19.65 15.74 9.03
CA GLY A 69 19.73 15.95 10.47
C GLY A 69 18.37 16.11 11.17
N LEU A 70 17.27 15.88 10.45
CA LEU A 70 15.90 15.96 10.95
C LEU A 70 15.54 14.76 11.83
N VAL A 71 16.18 13.61 11.58
CA VAL A 71 16.00 12.38 12.36
C VAL A 71 17.34 11.88 12.86
N ARG A 72 17.41 11.46 14.13
CA ARG A 72 18.59 10.76 14.65
C ARG A 72 18.55 9.32 14.14
N GLY A 73 19.48 8.97 13.26
CA GLY A 73 19.59 7.60 12.78
C GLY A 73 19.82 6.59 13.92
N GLU A 74 19.37 5.36 13.71
CA GLU A 74 19.49 4.21 14.60
C GLU A 74 20.92 3.94 15.16
N ARG A 75 21.96 4.54 14.58
CA ARG A 75 23.33 4.47 15.08
C ARG A 75 23.49 4.89 16.55
N GLY A 76 22.52 5.59 17.14
CA GLY A 76 22.49 5.90 18.57
C GLY A 76 22.36 4.68 19.48
N TRP A 77 21.49 3.71 19.17
CA TRP A 77 21.27 2.53 20.02
C TRP A 77 22.41 1.53 19.91
N ALA A 78 22.92 1.30 18.70
CA ALA A 78 24.07 0.43 18.47
C ALA A 78 25.36 0.99 19.11
N ALA A 79 25.57 2.31 19.05
CA ALA A 79 26.69 2.96 19.74
C ALA A 79 26.52 2.97 21.27
N ALA A 80 25.29 3.07 21.79
CA ALA A 80 25.00 2.93 23.21
C ALA A 80 25.26 1.49 23.70
N LEU A 81 24.85 0.50 22.92
CA LEU A 81 25.16 -0.91 23.15
C LEU A 81 26.64 -1.24 22.96
N ALA A 82 27.41 -0.47 22.18
CA ALA A 82 28.86 -0.60 22.07
C ALA A 82 29.59 -0.02 23.30
N ARG A 83 28.99 0.97 23.99
CA ARG A 83 29.53 1.59 25.21
C ARG A 83 29.09 0.92 26.51
N THR A 84 28.26 -0.12 26.47
CA THR A 84 27.89 -0.85 27.70
C THR A 84 29.09 -1.62 28.26
N PRO A 85 29.38 -1.50 29.56
CA PRO A 85 30.42 -2.27 30.23
C PRO A 85 30.19 -3.79 30.05
N GLY A 86 31.28 -4.55 29.84
CA GLY A 86 31.19 -5.98 29.53
C GLY A 86 30.42 -6.82 30.55
N TRP A 87 30.44 -6.43 31.83
CA TRP A 87 29.70 -7.11 32.89
C TRP A 87 28.17 -6.97 32.74
N MET A 88 27.70 -5.85 32.19
CA MET A 88 26.28 -5.59 31.96
C MET A 88 25.75 -6.39 30.77
N ARG A 89 26.59 -6.60 29.73
CA ARG A 89 26.26 -7.51 28.62
C ARG A 89 26.16 -8.97 29.08
N ALA A 90 27.07 -9.40 29.96
CA ALA A 90 27.02 -10.74 30.55
C ALA A 90 25.75 -10.95 31.39
N ALA A 91 25.40 -9.97 32.24
CA ALA A 91 24.17 -10.02 33.03
C ALA A 91 22.92 -10.08 32.15
N ALA A 92 22.84 -9.26 31.10
CA ALA A 92 21.72 -9.29 30.15
C ALA A 92 21.63 -10.62 29.39
N ALA A 93 22.76 -11.21 28.99
CA ALA A 93 22.79 -12.51 28.34
C ALA A 93 22.29 -13.64 29.26
N VAL A 94 22.65 -13.62 30.54
CA VAL A 94 22.14 -14.59 31.53
C VAL A 94 20.64 -14.42 31.74
N VAL A 95 20.14 -13.19 31.88
CA VAL A 95 18.70 -12.93 32.04
C VAL A 95 17.92 -13.38 30.81
N LEU A 96 18.40 -13.06 29.60
CA LEU A 96 17.78 -13.50 28.34
C LEU A 96 17.79 -15.02 28.23
N PHE A 97 18.91 -15.67 28.55
CA PHE A 97 19.01 -17.13 28.52
C PHE A 97 18.05 -17.80 29.51
N LEU A 98 17.95 -17.30 30.74
CA LEU A 98 17.01 -17.81 31.75
C LEU A 98 15.55 -17.57 31.35
N SER A 99 15.24 -16.42 30.74
CA SER A 99 13.90 -16.14 30.22
C SER A 99 13.52 -17.02 29.02
N GLY A 100 14.48 -17.33 28.13
CA GLY A 100 14.26 -18.22 26.98
C GLY A 100 14.13 -19.69 27.37
N ALA A 101 14.92 -20.14 28.35
CA ALA A 101 14.85 -21.52 28.86
C ALA A 101 13.50 -21.84 29.53
N GLY A 102 12.85 -20.84 30.13
CA GLY A 102 11.51 -21.00 30.73
C GLY A 102 10.41 -21.27 29.70
N VAL A 103 10.50 -20.72 28.49
CA VAL A 103 9.49 -20.91 27.43
C VAL A 103 9.71 -22.20 26.64
N GLY A 104 10.96 -22.62 26.43
CA GLY A 104 11.29 -23.84 25.69
C GLY A 104 10.81 -25.14 26.37
N LEU A 105 10.77 -25.17 27.71
CA LEU A 105 10.32 -26.34 28.46
C LEU A 105 8.79 -26.52 28.48
N ALA A 106 8.01 -25.50 28.10
CA ALA A 106 6.55 -25.60 28.00
C ALA A 106 6.07 -26.16 26.65
N VAL A 107 6.89 -26.10 25.59
CA VAL A 107 6.55 -26.58 24.24
C VAL A 107 7.14 -27.97 23.96
N GLY A 108 8.09 -28.43 24.77
CA GLY A 108 8.76 -29.73 24.63
C GLY A 108 8.06 -30.91 25.32
N ALA A 109 6.73 -31.01 25.26
CA ALA A 109 6.03 -32.22 25.67
C ALA A 109 6.01 -33.23 24.49
N PRO A 110 6.65 -34.40 24.60
CA PRO A 110 6.69 -35.38 23.52
C PRO A 110 5.39 -36.19 23.53
N GLY A 111 4.49 -35.94 22.57
CA GLY A 111 3.27 -36.75 22.52
C GLY A 111 2.15 -36.28 21.60
N THR A 112 2.44 -35.97 20.35
CA THR A 112 1.38 -35.85 19.32
C THR A 112 1.91 -36.31 17.97
N PRO A 113 1.55 -37.52 17.49
CA PRO A 113 1.88 -37.92 16.13
C PRO A 113 1.09 -37.04 15.15
N MET A 114 1.82 -36.36 14.27
CA MET A 114 1.27 -35.61 13.15
C MET A 114 0.59 -36.61 12.20
N ARG A 115 -0.74 -36.67 12.27
CA ARG A 115 -1.58 -37.42 11.32
C ARG A 115 -1.50 -36.70 9.98
N SER A 116 -0.72 -37.23 9.05
CA SER A 116 -0.81 -36.89 7.64
C SER A 116 -2.22 -37.22 7.16
N ALA A 117 -3.06 -36.20 7.03
CA ALA A 117 -4.36 -36.32 6.38
C ALA A 117 -4.11 -36.57 4.88
N GLY A 118 -4.10 -37.83 4.48
CA GLY A 118 -4.36 -38.22 3.10
C GLY A 118 -5.77 -37.79 2.75
N VAL A 119 -5.89 -36.90 1.78
CA VAL A 119 -7.17 -36.55 1.15
C VAL A 119 -7.24 -37.39 -0.13
N GLU A 120 -8.02 -38.46 -0.08
CA GLU A 120 -8.46 -39.16 -1.28
C GLU A 120 -9.77 -38.57 -1.79
N ALA A 121 -9.74 -38.25 -3.08
CA ALA A 121 -10.82 -38.29 -4.07
C ALA A 121 -11.98 -37.28 -3.98
N GLY A 122 -11.89 -36.28 -4.86
CA GLY A 122 -13.03 -35.50 -5.33
C GLY A 122 -12.64 -34.63 -6.53
N MET A 123 -12.83 -35.17 -7.74
CA MET A 123 -12.72 -34.53 -9.06
C MET A 123 -11.32 -34.55 -9.72
N ASP A 124 -11.20 -35.51 -10.64
CA ASP A 124 -10.13 -35.67 -11.61
C ASP A 124 -10.19 -34.53 -12.64
N VAL A 125 -9.42 -33.47 -12.41
CA VAL A 125 -9.00 -32.55 -13.46
C VAL A 125 -7.56 -32.92 -13.74
N GLY A 126 -7.35 -33.80 -14.71
CA GLY A 126 -6.04 -34.27 -15.13
C GLY A 126 -5.16 -33.11 -15.64
N PHE A 127 -4.51 -32.41 -14.72
CA PHE A 127 -3.24 -31.77 -15.01
C PHE A 127 -2.20 -32.87 -14.99
N VAL A 128 -2.02 -33.53 -16.13
CA VAL A 128 -0.81 -34.31 -16.36
C VAL A 128 0.33 -33.30 -16.44
N SER A 129 0.91 -32.98 -15.29
CA SER A 129 2.20 -32.30 -15.22
C SER A 129 3.25 -33.25 -15.76
N VAL A 130 3.44 -33.21 -17.08
CA VAL A 130 4.66 -33.73 -17.68
C VAL A 130 5.77 -32.77 -17.27
N GLU A 131 6.65 -33.21 -16.37
CA GLU A 131 7.85 -32.46 -16.03
C GLU A 131 8.67 -32.28 -17.33
N PRO A 132 8.92 -31.05 -17.77
CA PRO A 132 9.64 -30.81 -19.00
C PRO A 132 11.08 -31.31 -18.81
N VAL A 133 11.53 -32.18 -19.71
CA VAL A 133 12.87 -32.80 -19.63
C VAL A 133 13.90 -31.86 -20.25
N THR A 134 13.47 -30.90 -21.07
CA THR A 134 14.32 -29.92 -21.74
C THR A 134 13.84 -28.47 -21.56
N VAL A 135 14.75 -27.51 -21.76
CA VAL A 135 14.45 -26.07 -21.67
C VAL A 135 13.41 -25.64 -22.71
N ASP A 136 13.47 -26.21 -23.92
CA ASP A 136 12.52 -25.88 -24.99
C ASP A 136 11.11 -26.42 -24.68
N GLU A 137 11.01 -27.64 -24.15
CA GLU A 137 9.73 -28.20 -23.66
C GLU A 137 9.15 -27.37 -22.51
N ALA A 138 10.01 -26.89 -21.59
CA ALA A 138 9.59 -26.00 -20.51
C ALA A 138 9.06 -24.67 -21.04
N ALA A 139 9.73 -24.08 -22.04
CA ALA A 139 9.29 -22.84 -22.68
C ALA A 139 7.94 -23.01 -23.40
N GLU A 140 7.72 -24.14 -24.05
CA GLU A 140 6.43 -24.47 -24.65
C GLU A 140 5.32 -24.70 -23.62
N ALA A 141 5.63 -25.39 -22.53
CA ALA A 141 4.71 -25.59 -21.42
C ALA A 141 4.32 -24.24 -20.79
N MET A 142 5.28 -23.33 -20.61
CA MET A 142 5.03 -21.97 -20.12
C MET A 142 4.09 -21.20 -21.07
N ARG A 143 4.37 -21.20 -22.38
CA ARG A 143 3.49 -20.54 -23.37
C ARG A 143 2.07 -21.14 -23.39
N ARG A 144 1.93 -22.45 -23.19
CA ARG A 144 0.61 -23.09 -23.05
C ARG A 144 -0.10 -22.62 -21.78
N ALA A 145 0.60 -22.64 -20.65
CA ALA A 145 0.05 -22.21 -19.37
C ALA A 145 -0.37 -20.73 -19.38
N GLU A 146 0.43 -19.87 -20.00
CA GLU A 146 0.11 -18.45 -20.16
C GLU A 146 -1.20 -18.25 -20.94
N ARG A 147 -1.38 -18.96 -22.07
CA ARG A 147 -2.63 -18.88 -22.84
C ARG A 147 -3.84 -19.33 -22.02
N VAL A 148 -3.70 -20.42 -21.27
CA VAL A 148 -4.78 -20.91 -20.39
C VAL A 148 -5.09 -19.89 -19.29
N PHE A 149 -4.07 -19.28 -18.70
CA PHE A 149 -4.24 -18.25 -17.68
C PHE A 149 -4.96 -17.02 -18.22
N VAL A 150 -4.54 -16.51 -19.39
CA VAL A 150 -5.18 -15.35 -20.03
C VAL A 150 -6.64 -15.64 -20.38
N ASP A 151 -6.92 -16.82 -20.94
CA ASP A 151 -8.29 -17.22 -21.27
C ASP A 151 -9.17 -17.35 -20.01
N ALA A 152 -8.65 -17.96 -18.95
CA ALA A 152 -9.33 -18.06 -17.67
C ALA A 152 -9.65 -16.68 -17.06
N LEU A 153 -8.71 -15.73 -17.18
CA LEU A 153 -8.91 -14.35 -16.70
C LEU A 153 -10.02 -13.63 -17.48
N LEU A 154 -10.05 -13.79 -18.80
CA LEU A 154 -11.11 -13.24 -19.66
C LEU A 154 -12.47 -13.84 -19.33
N ARG A 155 -12.53 -15.16 -19.14
CA ARG A 155 -13.77 -15.86 -18.78
C ARG A 155 -14.27 -15.43 -17.40
N TYR A 156 -13.37 -15.31 -16.42
CA TYR A 156 -13.70 -14.78 -15.09
C TYR A 156 -14.30 -13.37 -15.21
N ARG A 157 -13.65 -12.49 -15.97
CA ARG A 157 -14.15 -11.14 -16.20
C ARG A 157 -15.54 -11.13 -16.82
N GLN A 158 -15.79 -11.95 -17.84
CA GLN A 158 -17.10 -12.05 -18.48
C GLN A 158 -18.19 -12.51 -17.51
N MET A 159 -17.90 -13.48 -16.64
CA MET A 159 -18.85 -13.94 -15.62
C MET A 159 -19.15 -12.83 -14.62
N VAL A 160 -18.10 -12.16 -14.15
CA VAL A 160 -18.19 -11.02 -13.23
C VAL A 160 -19.01 -9.88 -13.83
N ASP A 161 -18.77 -9.49 -15.08
CA ASP A 161 -19.55 -8.47 -15.81
C ASP A 161 -21.02 -8.88 -15.99
N SER A 162 -21.31 -10.19 -16.12
CA SER A 162 -22.68 -10.71 -16.28
C SER A 162 -23.47 -10.80 -14.96
N GLU A 163 -22.81 -11.06 -13.84
CA GLU A 163 -23.44 -11.16 -12.52
C GLU A 163 -23.65 -9.79 -11.86
N SER A 164 -22.74 -8.84 -12.08
CA SER A 164 -22.84 -7.53 -11.46
C SER A 164 -23.90 -6.63 -12.09
N GLY A 165 -24.32 -6.88 -13.34
CA GLY A 165 -25.24 -6.02 -14.11
C GLY A 165 -24.72 -4.60 -14.37
N ASP A 166 -23.61 -4.23 -13.74
CA ASP A 166 -22.86 -2.99 -13.89
C ASP A 166 -21.60 -3.28 -14.71
N PRO A 167 -21.46 -2.75 -15.94
CA PRO A 167 -20.27 -2.91 -16.77
C PRO A 167 -19.01 -2.24 -16.21
N GLY A 168 -19.08 -1.65 -15.01
CA GLY A 168 -18.03 -0.86 -14.36
C GLY A 168 -17.14 -1.58 -13.35
N LEU A 169 -17.03 -2.91 -13.36
CA LEU A 169 -16.30 -3.64 -12.30
C LEU A 169 -14.78 -3.33 -12.24
N VAL A 170 -14.26 -2.66 -13.25
CA VAL A 170 -12.99 -1.93 -13.14
C VAL A 170 -13.29 -0.45 -12.97
N ASP A 171 -13.40 -0.02 -11.72
CA ASP A 171 -13.44 1.39 -11.34
C ASP A 171 -12.33 2.15 -12.11
N PRO A 172 -12.69 3.05 -13.05
CA PRO A 172 -11.73 3.77 -13.87
C PRO A 172 -10.71 4.54 -13.03
N GLN A 173 -11.08 4.98 -11.83
CA GLN A 173 -10.20 5.64 -10.87
C GLN A 173 -9.15 4.66 -10.33
N ARG A 174 -9.54 3.44 -9.95
CA ARG A 174 -8.58 2.40 -9.51
C ARG A 174 -7.64 2.00 -10.64
N ARG A 175 -8.15 1.86 -11.86
CA ARG A 175 -7.33 1.54 -13.03
C ARG A 175 -6.33 2.65 -13.34
N TYR A 176 -6.77 3.90 -13.29
CA TYR A 176 -5.89 5.05 -13.44
C TYR A 176 -4.78 5.05 -12.38
N ALA A 177 -5.12 4.83 -11.11
CA ALA A 177 -4.14 4.74 -10.03
C ALA A 177 -3.11 3.63 -10.28
N ALA A 178 -3.56 2.43 -10.69
CA ALA A 178 -2.66 1.33 -11.04
C ALA A 178 -1.71 1.68 -12.20
N LEU A 179 -2.21 2.38 -13.24
CA LEU A 179 -1.40 2.79 -14.39
C LEU A 179 -0.36 3.84 -14.02
N GLU A 180 -0.63 4.75 -13.07
CA GLU A 180 0.39 5.68 -12.56
C GLU A 180 1.61 4.93 -11.97
N TYR A 181 1.39 3.82 -11.26
CA TYR A 181 2.48 2.99 -10.75
C TYR A 181 3.33 2.37 -11.87
N PHE A 182 2.68 1.85 -12.92
CA PHE A 182 3.39 1.30 -14.07
C PHE A 182 4.16 2.37 -14.84
N LEU A 183 3.65 3.61 -14.91
CA LEU A 183 4.38 4.73 -15.50
C LEU A 183 5.62 5.08 -14.71
N ALA A 184 5.53 5.18 -13.38
CA ALA A 184 6.68 5.46 -12.53
C ALA A 184 7.79 4.39 -12.69
N ALA A 185 7.41 3.11 -12.73
CA ALA A 185 8.35 2.01 -12.97
C ALA A 185 8.91 2.02 -14.41
N GLY A 186 8.07 2.26 -15.41
CA GLY A 186 8.47 2.31 -16.81
C GLY A 186 9.43 3.46 -17.11
N GLU A 187 9.23 4.63 -16.50
CA GLU A 187 10.13 5.77 -16.62
C GLU A 187 11.50 5.52 -15.96
N ALA A 188 11.53 4.80 -14.83
CA ALA A 188 12.79 4.34 -14.26
C ALA A 188 13.53 3.38 -15.19
N ALA A 189 12.80 2.44 -15.79
CA ALA A 189 13.40 1.46 -16.68
C ALA A 189 13.90 2.05 -18.01
N VAL A 190 13.20 3.04 -18.58
CA VAL A 190 13.67 3.78 -19.77
C VAL A 190 14.89 4.66 -19.44
N ARG A 191 15.02 5.17 -18.21
CA ARG A 191 16.25 5.89 -17.80
C ARG A 191 17.47 4.98 -17.77
N GLU A 192 17.30 3.72 -17.37
CA GLU A 192 18.38 2.73 -17.37
C GLU A 192 18.75 2.29 -18.80
N ALA A 193 17.75 2.10 -19.67
CA ALA A 193 17.92 1.65 -21.04
C ALA A 193 17.21 2.56 -22.06
N PRO A 194 17.74 3.77 -22.33
CA PRO A 194 17.02 4.79 -23.12
C PRO A 194 16.84 4.41 -24.59
N THR A 195 17.72 3.58 -25.14
CA THR A 195 17.67 3.14 -26.54
C THR A 195 16.95 1.81 -26.75
N ASP A 196 16.37 1.21 -25.70
CA ASP A 196 15.63 -0.05 -25.82
C ASP A 196 14.24 0.20 -26.46
N PRO A 197 13.96 -0.34 -27.66
CA PRO A 197 12.68 -0.14 -28.33
C PRO A 197 11.49 -0.75 -27.58
N PHE A 198 11.68 -1.87 -26.89
CA PHE A 198 10.61 -2.56 -26.17
C PHE A 198 10.15 -1.73 -24.98
N MET A 199 11.07 -1.22 -24.17
CA MET A 199 10.74 -0.42 -22.98
C MET A 199 10.05 0.89 -23.36
N ASN A 200 10.51 1.54 -24.44
CA ASN A 200 9.87 2.73 -24.99
C ASN A 200 8.45 2.44 -25.51
N GLY A 201 8.26 1.31 -26.21
CA GLY A 201 6.95 0.88 -26.70
C GLY A 201 5.97 0.55 -25.58
N LEU A 202 6.43 -0.17 -24.56
CA LEU A 202 5.65 -0.49 -23.37
C LEU A 202 5.22 0.79 -22.64
N LEU A 203 6.15 1.72 -22.38
CA LEU A 203 5.83 3.00 -21.74
C LEU A 203 4.81 3.81 -22.55
N ALA A 204 4.93 3.84 -23.88
CA ALA A 204 3.96 4.51 -24.74
C ALA A 204 2.56 3.87 -24.64
N SER A 205 2.46 2.54 -24.62
CA SER A 205 1.19 1.82 -24.45
C SER A 205 0.53 2.11 -23.10
N VAL A 206 1.31 2.14 -22.01
CA VAL A 206 0.79 2.44 -20.68
C VAL A 206 0.29 3.89 -20.59
N ARG A 207 0.98 4.85 -21.22
CA ARG A 207 0.52 6.25 -21.30
C ARG A 207 -0.80 6.38 -22.06
N ALA A 208 -0.95 5.65 -23.17
CA ALA A 208 -2.21 5.62 -23.92
C ALA A 208 -3.36 5.06 -23.09
N GLU A 209 -3.12 3.96 -22.38
CA GLU A 209 -4.14 3.34 -21.52
C GLU A 209 -4.53 4.25 -20.34
N ARG A 210 -3.55 4.95 -19.73
CA ARG A 210 -3.80 5.91 -18.64
C ARG A 210 -4.72 7.04 -19.10
N GLN A 211 -4.50 7.54 -20.32
CA GLN A 211 -5.34 8.58 -20.89
C GLN A 211 -6.77 8.08 -21.15
N ALA A 212 -6.91 6.85 -21.67
CA ALA A 212 -8.22 6.24 -21.87
C ALA A 212 -8.98 6.03 -20.54
N ALA A 213 -8.29 5.56 -19.50
CA ALA A 213 -8.86 5.38 -18.16
C ALA A 213 -9.32 6.72 -17.56
N ARG A 214 -8.52 7.79 -17.69
CA ARG A 214 -8.91 9.14 -17.25
C ARG A 214 -10.17 9.63 -17.95
N GLN A 215 -10.27 9.46 -19.26
CA GLN A 215 -11.45 9.86 -20.03
C GLN A 215 -12.69 9.03 -19.66
N ALA A 216 -12.53 7.76 -19.33
CA ALA A 216 -13.61 6.92 -18.83
C ALA A 216 -14.12 7.42 -17.46
N ALA A 217 -13.21 7.73 -16.53
CA ALA A 217 -13.56 8.27 -15.21
C ALA A 217 -14.35 9.59 -15.30
N VAL A 218 -13.90 10.52 -16.16
CA VAL A 218 -14.61 11.80 -16.39
C VAL A 218 -16.02 11.59 -16.94
N ARG A 219 -16.19 10.67 -17.90
CA ARG A 219 -17.50 10.34 -18.47
C ARG A 219 -18.43 9.68 -17.46
N GLN A 220 -17.90 8.86 -16.56
CA GLN A 220 -18.68 8.22 -15.51
C GLN A 220 -19.13 9.24 -14.45
N ALA A 221 -18.23 10.12 -13.99
CA ALA A 221 -18.56 11.20 -13.06
C ALA A 221 -19.67 12.10 -13.63
N SER A 222 -19.55 12.49 -14.90
CA SER A 222 -20.58 13.30 -15.55
C SER A 222 -21.95 12.62 -15.63
N GLN A 223 -22.03 11.29 -15.67
CA GLN A 223 -23.31 10.56 -15.71
C GLN A 223 -23.94 10.43 -14.32
N GLN A 224 -23.13 10.42 -13.26
CA GLN A 224 -23.62 10.38 -11.88
C GLN A 224 -24.20 11.73 -11.43
N ASP A 225 -23.69 12.86 -11.96
CA ASP A 225 -24.20 14.21 -11.64
C ASP A 225 -25.61 14.50 -12.19
N TRP A 226 -26.17 13.66 -13.07
CA TRP A 226 -27.51 13.83 -13.66
C TRP A 226 -28.62 13.00 -12.97
N TYR A 227 -28.32 12.30 -11.88
CA TYR A 227 -29.26 11.53 -11.06
C TYR A 227 -29.28 12.03 -9.61
#